data_AF-A0A2N5YL88-F1
#
_entry.id   AF-A0A2N5YL88-F1
#
_cell.length_a   1.000
_cell.length_b   1.000
_cell.length_c   1.000
_cell.angle_alpha   90.00
_cell.angle_beta   90.00
_cell.angle_gamma   90.00
#
_symmetry.space_group_name_H-M   'P 1'
#
loop_
_entity.id
_entity.type
_entity.pdbx_description
1 polymer ?
#
loop_
_entity_poly.entity_id
_entity_poly.type
_entity_poly.pdbx_seq_one_letter_code
_entity_poly.pdbx_strand_id
1 'polypeptide(L)'
;MKTKPDILSKILISREKRAELRQKISAKKECSVSINLNIPGYPKSSRLYNSFFNEIIIQVERHFIAHRIFWQDKTIQTDEAGDFFIASIKQTFLSPQQIKTVAEKFESGHSIGRFIDIDITDASGNIVSSGKLKKCFYCDKNPALVCMRNNTHTAEELRQYQRKKIQQYLYAKFQNKLIKKLHSIALQSILYEITLTPKPGLVDTNSSGAHTDMNFQSFVDSTAAISVYFDELAKIGFTIESESEILPAIREIGLQMEKDMFSITHGVNTQKGIIFLMGICLAATTFIIRKEKQFSLHSFQKTVSAVNQGITEQELIKFNNKSSHGEICFSQYGNQYGGIRQEVELGFPTVINHALPFLLNSCPDNIIYNSNNDNISVYKTLLKIISVSNDTNIIHRQGPSSLKKIKKMCMEILEEKHPDIFNNKREALADYFKKHNISPGGSADLLSISIYLYKVLKTSMNNEF
;
A
#
# COMPACT_ATOMS: atom_id res chain seq x y z
N MET A 1 -21.66 -12.51 36.63
CA MET A 1 -22.53 -11.68 35.78
C MET A 1 -22.94 -10.45 36.58
N LYS A 2 -22.65 -9.23 36.11
CA LYS A 2 -23.04 -7.99 36.82
C LYS A 2 -24.55 -7.75 36.66
N THR A 3 -25.25 -7.34 37.73
CA THR A 3 -26.70 -7.05 37.69
C THR A 3 -26.96 -5.74 36.93
N LYS A 4 -28.10 -5.61 36.23
CA LYS A 4 -28.50 -4.37 35.50
C LYS A 4 -28.35 -3.07 36.32
N PRO A 5 -28.67 -3.02 37.63
CA PRO A 5 -28.50 -1.82 38.46
C PRO A 5 -27.04 -1.39 38.65
N ASP A 6 -26.10 -2.34 38.82
CA ASP A 6 -24.66 -2.08 39.00
C ASP A 6 -24.01 -1.52 37.72
N ILE A 7 -24.57 -1.84 36.55
CA ILE A 7 -24.08 -1.33 35.27
C ILE A 7 -24.54 0.12 35.06
N LEU A 8 -25.78 0.45 35.43
CA LEU A 8 -26.33 1.80 35.27
C LEU A 8 -25.62 2.81 36.17
N SER A 9 -25.36 2.46 37.42
CA SER A 9 -24.63 3.32 38.37
C SER A 9 -23.23 3.67 37.85
N LYS A 10 -22.48 2.69 37.33
CA LYS A 10 -21.14 2.90 36.76
C LYS A 10 -21.15 3.81 35.53
N ILE A 11 -22.19 3.73 34.69
CA ILE A 11 -22.36 4.69 33.59
C ILE A 11 -22.60 6.10 34.09
N LEU A 12 -23.43 6.28 35.12
CA LEU A 12 -23.70 7.60 35.68
C LEU A 12 -22.43 8.23 36.24
N ILE A 13 -21.66 7.47 37.02
CA ILE A 13 -20.34 7.88 37.54
C ILE A 13 -19.40 8.26 36.39
N SER A 14 -19.36 7.46 35.31
CA SER A 14 -18.52 7.77 34.15
C SER A 14 -18.93 9.06 33.45
N ARG A 15 -20.24 9.32 33.33
CA ARG A 15 -20.77 10.57 32.74
C ARG A 15 -20.48 11.79 33.61
N GLU A 16 -20.58 11.67 34.93
CA GLU A 16 -20.21 12.73 35.87
C GLU A 16 -18.74 13.10 35.72
N LYS A 17 -17.82 12.11 35.70
CA LYS A 17 -16.40 12.35 35.45
C LYS A 17 -16.15 13.07 34.12
N ARG A 18 -16.87 12.71 33.05
CA ARG A 18 -16.76 13.40 31.75
C ARG A 18 -17.29 14.85 31.83
N ALA A 19 -18.33 15.11 32.61
CA ALA A 19 -18.83 16.47 32.84
C ALA A 19 -17.82 17.31 33.63
N GLU A 20 -17.16 16.74 34.65
CA GLU A 20 -16.08 17.40 35.39
C GLU A 20 -14.90 17.77 34.48
N LEU A 21 -14.53 16.91 33.53
CA LEU A 21 -13.48 17.22 32.54
C LEU A 21 -13.84 18.44 31.68
N ARG A 22 -15.11 18.55 31.24
CA ARG A 22 -15.60 19.73 30.50
C ARG A 22 -15.57 20.99 31.38
N GLN A 23 -15.99 20.88 32.63
CA GLN A 23 -15.93 22.00 33.59
C GLN A 23 -14.50 22.47 33.85
N LYS A 24 -13.52 21.55 33.95
CA LYS A 24 -12.10 21.89 34.10
C LYS A 24 -11.55 22.71 32.93
N ILE A 25 -11.98 22.43 31.71
CA ILE A 25 -11.60 23.23 30.52
C ILE A 25 -12.31 24.59 30.57
N SER A 26 -13.60 24.60 30.90
CA SER A 26 -14.42 25.83 30.98
C SER A 26 -13.95 26.77 32.09
N ALA A 27 -13.40 26.25 33.19
CA ALA A 27 -12.78 27.03 34.26
C ALA A 27 -11.57 27.84 33.77
N LYS A 28 -10.92 27.41 32.68
CA LYS A 28 -9.87 28.18 31.98
C LYS A 28 -10.43 29.19 30.97
N LYS A 29 -11.76 29.34 30.90
CA LYS A 29 -12.50 30.13 29.89
C LYS A 29 -12.27 29.65 28.45
N GLU A 30 -12.05 28.35 28.28
CA GLU A 30 -11.79 27.73 26.97
C GLU A 30 -13.00 26.91 26.52
N CYS A 31 -13.23 26.85 25.20
CA CYS A 31 -14.21 25.93 24.62
C CYS A 31 -13.64 24.51 24.60
N SER A 32 -14.48 23.49 24.66
CA SER A 32 -14.03 22.11 24.47
C SER A 32 -14.78 21.40 23.35
N VAL A 33 -14.09 20.45 22.71
CA VAL A 33 -14.68 19.44 21.84
C VAL A 33 -14.65 18.11 22.57
N SER A 34 -15.73 17.36 22.51
CA SER A 34 -15.75 15.96 22.94
C SER A 34 -16.34 15.06 21.88
N ILE A 35 -15.78 13.86 21.73
CA ILE A 35 -16.21 12.87 20.74
C ILE A 35 -16.60 11.58 21.47
N ASN A 36 -17.75 11.03 21.08
CA ASN A 36 -18.31 9.78 21.58
C ASN A 36 -18.85 8.93 20.42
N LEU A 37 -19.11 7.65 20.70
CA LEU A 37 -19.89 6.78 19.82
C LEU A 37 -21.31 6.56 20.37
N ASN A 38 -22.30 6.63 19.50
CA ASN A 38 -23.70 6.31 19.80
C ASN A 38 -23.92 4.80 19.81
N ILE A 39 -23.48 4.12 20.87
CA ILE A 39 -23.54 2.65 20.99
C ILE A 39 -24.81 2.20 21.75
N PRO A 40 -25.68 1.38 21.14
CA PRO A 40 -26.91 0.89 21.76
C PRO A 40 -26.63 -0.24 22.76
N GLY A 41 -27.13 -0.07 23.99
CA GLY A 41 -26.98 -1.01 25.11
C GLY A 41 -25.53 -1.30 25.51
N TYR A 42 -25.25 -2.53 25.97
CA TYR A 42 -23.97 -2.91 26.61
C TYR A 42 -23.36 -4.18 25.99
N PRO A 43 -22.02 -4.34 26.06
CA PRO A 43 -21.03 -3.34 26.51
C PRO A 43 -20.86 -2.19 25.50
N LYS A 44 -20.47 -1.00 25.99
CA LYS A 44 -20.28 0.22 25.18
C LYS A 44 -18.87 0.37 24.59
N SER A 45 -18.03 -0.64 24.77
CA SER A 45 -16.68 -0.68 24.21
C SER A 45 -16.38 -2.09 23.72
N SER A 46 -15.57 -2.16 22.67
CA SER A 46 -15.02 -3.40 22.12
C SER A 46 -13.82 -3.04 21.24
N ARG A 47 -13.00 -4.01 20.87
CA ARG A 47 -11.89 -3.77 19.93
C ARG A 47 -12.34 -3.12 18.62
N LEU A 48 -13.50 -3.53 18.09
CA LEU A 48 -14.10 -2.96 16.89
C LEU A 48 -14.49 -1.48 17.08
N TYR A 49 -15.15 -1.16 18.19
CA TYR A 49 -15.57 0.21 18.49
C TYR A 49 -14.37 1.12 18.77
N ASN A 50 -13.38 0.64 19.51
CA ASN A 50 -12.17 1.39 19.81
C ASN A 50 -11.37 1.71 18.52
N SER A 51 -11.26 0.72 17.62
CA SER A 51 -10.64 0.89 16.31
C SER A 51 -11.36 1.96 15.47
N PHE A 52 -12.68 1.90 15.43
CA PHE A 52 -13.49 2.91 14.75
C PHE A 52 -13.34 4.29 15.40
N PHE A 53 -13.37 4.36 16.72
CA PHE A 53 -13.25 5.60 17.49
C PHE A 53 -11.93 6.32 17.23
N ASN A 54 -10.80 5.60 17.29
CA ASN A 54 -9.48 6.16 17.01
C ASN A 54 -9.39 6.72 15.59
N GLU A 55 -9.99 6.01 14.63
CA GLU A 55 -10.04 6.45 13.24
C GLU A 55 -10.95 7.67 13.03
N ILE A 56 -12.03 7.80 13.81
CA ILE A 56 -12.86 9.00 13.80
C ILE A 56 -12.10 10.19 14.37
N ILE A 57 -11.37 10.05 15.48
CA ILE A 57 -10.58 11.15 16.06
C ILE A 57 -9.62 11.74 15.01
N ILE A 58 -8.87 10.88 14.30
CA ILE A 58 -7.92 11.32 13.26
C ILE A 58 -8.63 12.08 12.13
N GLN A 59 -9.82 11.63 11.71
CA GLN A 59 -10.58 12.30 10.66
C GLN A 59 -11.19 13.62 11.12
N VAL A 60 -11.71 13.67 12.35
CA VAL A 60 -12.23 14.91 12.95
C VAL A 60 -11.09 15.92 13.10
N GLU A 61 -9.88 15.49 13.47
CA GLU A 61 -8.70 16.35 13.57
C GLU A 61 -8.38 17.01 12.24
N ARG A 62 -8.30 16.21 11.16
CA ARG A 62 -8.07 16.72 9.81
C ARG A 62 -9.18 17.67 9.37
N HIS A 63 -10.45 17.33 9.64
CA HIS A 63 -11.60 18.17 9.32
C HIS A 63 -11.56 19.50 10.08
N PHE A 64 -11.19 19.49 11.35
CA PHE A 64 -11.08 20.68 12.19
C PHE A 64 -9.91 21.57 11.75
N ILE A 65 -8.73 20.99 11.48
CA ILE A 65 -7.56 21.71 10.95
C ILE A 65 -7.89 22.40 9.62
N ALA A 66 -8.63 21.72 8.72
CA ALA A 66 -9.08 22.30 7.46
C ALA A 66 -10.00 23.53 7.65
N HIS A 67 -10.70 23.60 8.78
CA HIS A 67 -11.53 24.74 9.18
C HIS A 67 -10.84 25.69 10.18
N ARG A 68 -9.52 25.57 10.36
CA ARG A 68 -8.71 26.38 11.29
C ARG A 68 -9.16 26.29 12.75
N ILE A 69 -9.65 25.12 13.15
CA ILE A 69 -9.96 24.79 14.55
C ILE A 69 -8.86 23.86 15.03
N PHE A 70 -8.09 24.31 16.02
CA PHE A 70 -7.02 23.50 16.62
C PHE A 70 -7.32 23.23 18.09
N TRP A 71 -7.11 21.98 18.49
CA TRP A 71 -7.26 21.57 19.88
C TRP A 71 -5.92 21.26 20.55
N GLN A 72 -5.90 21.33 21.88
CA GLN A 72 -4.78 20.97 22.76
C GLN A 72 -5.30 20.24 23.99
N ASP A 73 -4.37 19.78 24.85
CA ASP A 73 -4.70 19.14 26.13
C ASP A 73 -5.65 17.94 25.97
N LYS A 74 -5.46 17.14 24.91
CA LYS A 74 -6.35 16.03 24.57
C LYS A 74 -6.27 14.91 25.62
N THR A 75 -7.42 14.38 25.98
CA THR A 75 -7.59 13.21 26.84
C THR A 75 -8.40 12.16 26.09
N ILE A 76 -7.90 10.91 26.06
CA ILE A 76 -8.60 9.75 25.50
C ILE A 76 -8.76 8.74 26.62
N GLN A 77 -9.98 8.27 26.86
CA GLN A 77 -10.27 7.26 27.88
C GLN A 77 -11.34 6.29 27.40
N THR A 78 -11.30 5.07 27.92
CA THR A 78 -12.36 4.07 27.74
C THR A 78 -12.89 3.70 29.13
N ASP A 79 -14.20 3.88 29.34
CA ASP A 79 -14.88 3.57 30.59
C ASP A 79 -16.21 2.83 30.32
N GLU A 80 -17.04 2.62 31.35
CA GLU A 80 -18.32 1.92 31.24
C GLU A 80 -19.34 2.64 30.33
N ALA A 81 -19.17 3.94 30.10
CA ALA A 81 -19.94 4.71 29.14
C ALA A 81 -19.40 4.64 27.69
N GLY A 82 -18.27 3.94 27.48
CA GLY A 82 -17.66 3.67 26.17
C GLY A 82 -16.36 4.46 25.95
N ASP A 83 -15.89 4.48 24.70
CA ASP A 83 -14.73 5.29 24.33
C ASP A 83 -15.08 6.80 24.36
N PHE A 84 -14.13 7.63 24.80
CA PHE A 84 -14.29 9.07 24.97
C PHE A 84 -13.03 9.85 24.62
N PHE A 85 -13.22 10.98 23.98
CA PHE A 85 -12.21 11.97 23.65
C PHE A 85 -12.70 13.33 24.11
N ILE A 86 -11.81 14.11 24.70
CA ILE A 86 -12.05 15.52 25.00
C ILE A 86 -10.77 16.32 24.80
N ALA A 87 -10.89 17.53 24.27
CA ALA A 87 -9.77 18.46 24.10
C ALA A 87 -10.24 19.91 24.20
N SER A 88 -9.32 20.80 24.60
CA SER A 88 -9.56 22.25 24.63
C SER A 88 -9.35 22.85 23.24
N ILE A 89 -10.24 23.74 22.80
CA ILE A 89 -10.12 24.48 21.55
C ILE A 89 -9.51 25.84 21.85
N LYS A 90 -8.25 26.06 21.44
CA LYS A 90 -7.51 27.30 21.77
C LYS A 90 -7.34 28.26 20.60
N GLN A 91 -7.25 27.73 19.37
CA GLN A 91 -6.93 28.55 18.20
C GLN A 91 -8.05 28.37 17.17
N THR A 92 -8.89 29.39 17.09
CA THR A 92 -9.98 29.49 16.12
C THR A 92 -10.50 30.92 16.09
N PHE A 93 -10.96 31.38 14.93
CA PHE A 93 -11.71 32.64 14.79
C PHE A 93 -13.23 32.42 14.83
N LEU A 94 -13.66 31.17 15.02
CA LEU A 94 -15.07 30.77 14.98
C LEU A 94 -15.69 30.82 16.38
N SER A 95 -16.94 31.26 16.44
CA SER A 95 -17.76 31.14 17.66
C SER A 95 -18.09 29.67 17.97
N PRO A 96 -18.46 29.33 19.22
CA PRO A 96 -18.85 27.97 19.58
C PRO A 96 -19.96 27.38 18.69
N GLN A 97 -20.93 28.20 18.27
CA GLN A 97 -22.01 27.82 17.35
C GLN A 97 -21.51 27.51 15.95
N GLN A 98 -20.54 28.28 15.45
CA GLN A 98 -19.91 28.00 14.16
C GLN A 98 -19.07 26.71 14.21
N ILE A 99 -18.34 26.48 15.30
CA ILE A 99 -17.60 25.22 15.53
C ILE A 99 -18.57 24.05 15.57
N LYS A 100 -19.71 24.17 16.28
CA LYS A 100 -20.74 23.12 16.29
C LYS A 100 -21.29 22.84 14.89
N THR A 101 -21.47 23.88 14.07
CA THR A 101 -21.87 23.71 12.67
C THR A 101 -20.82 22.94 11.85
N VAL A 102 -19.53 23.19 12.08
CA VAL A 102 -18.44 22.43 11.44
C VAL A 102 -18.45 20.96 11.87
N ALA A 103 -18.68 20.69 13.15
CA ALA A 103 -18.81 19.34 13.69
C ALA A 103 -20.02 18.60 13.09
N GLU A 104 -21.18 19.24 12.99
CA GLU A 104 -22.38 18.65 12.37
C GLU A 104 -22.21 18.38 10.87
N LYS A 105 -21.44 19.23 10.17
CA LYS A 105 -21.06 18.97 8.77
C LYS A 105 -20.21 17.70 8.64
N PHE A 106 -19.32 17.43 9.60
CA PHE A 106 -18.57 16.17 9.63
C PHE A 106 -19.50 14.98 9.83
N GLU A 107 -20.39 15.03 10.83
CA GLU A 107 -21.33 13.94 11.13
C GLU A 107 -22.28 13.65 9.96
N SER A 108 -22.73 14.67 9.25
CA SER A 108 -23.64 14.52 8.11
C SER A 108 -22.92 14.11 6.81
N GLY A 109 -21.67 14.52 6.63
CA GLY A 109 -20.85 14.14 5.47
C GLY A 109 -20.18 12.76 5.59
N HIS A 110 -20.03 12.23 6.80
CA HIS A 110 -19.40 10.92 7.02
C HIS A 110 -20.37 9.76 6.70
N SER A 111 -19.91 8.75 5.96
CA SER A 111 -20.75 7.63 5.45
C SER A 111 -21.50 6.85 6.52
N ILE A 112 -20.94 6.78 7.73
CA ILE A 112 -21.58 6.21 8.94
C ILE A 112 -21.59 7.20 10.11
N GLY A 113 -21.66 8.50 9.82
CA GLY A 113 -21.55 9.57 10.81
C GLY A 113 -22.67 9.61 11.84
N ARG A 114 -23.79 8.90 11.60
CA ARG A 114 -24.86 8.73 12.60
C ARG A 114 -24.42 7.97 13.87
N PHE A 115 -23.33 7.21 13.80
CA PHE A 115 -22.75 6.54 14.98
C PHE A 115 -21.82 7.44 15.78
N ILE A 116 -21.51 8.62 15.27
CA ILE A 116 -20.57 9.57 15.85
C ILE A 116 -21.35 10.68 16.52
N ASP A 117 -20.85 11.12 17.68
CA ASP A 117 -21.40 12.27 18.37
C ASP A 117 -20.25 13.22 18.74
N ILE A 118 -20.28 14.42 18.16
CA ILE A 118 -19.29 15.47 18.38
C ILE A 118 -19.97 16.64 19.08
N ASP A 119 -19.64 16.83 20.35
CA ASP A 119 -20.19 17.88 21.18
C ASP A 119 -19.19 19.02 21.37
N ILE A 120 -19.70 20.24 21.29
CA ILE A 120 -18.98 21.46 21.60
C ILE A 120 -19.54 22.03 22.90
N THR A 121 -18.65 22.38 23.82
CA THR A 121 -19.00 23.09 25.06
C THR A 121 -18.37 24.48 24.98
N ASP A 122 -19.17 25.52 25.27
CA ASP A 122 -18.69 26.89 25.30
C ASP A 122 -17.79 27.18 26.51
N ALA A 123 -17.21 28.38 26.57
CA ALA A 123 -16.34 28.82 27.67
C ALA A 123 -17.06 28.89 29.04
N SER A 124 -18.40 28.83 29.06
CA SER A 124 -19.22 28.82 30.28
C SER A 124 -19.56 27.40 30.74
N GLY A 125 -19.14 26.36 30.01
CA GLY A 125 -19.44 24.97 30.35
C GLY A 125 -20.78 24.46 29.82
N ASN A 126 -21.47 25.24 28.98
CA ASN A 126 -22.75 24.84 28.41
C ASN A 126 -22.55 24.11 27.07
N ILE A 127 -23.32 23.04 26.87
CA ILE A 127 -23.33 22.31 25.59
C ILE A 127 -24.00 23.17 24.52
N VAL A 128 -23.30 23.37 23.41
CA VAL A 128 -23.81 24.09 22.25
C VAL A 128 -24.63 23.14 21.40
N SER A 129 -25.94 23.39 21.32
CA SER A 129 -26.90 22.59 20.54
C SER A 129 -27.46 23.39 19.37
N SER A 130 -27.65 22.73 18.22
CA SER A 130 -28.39 23.28 17.09
C SER A 130 -29.90 23.04 17.16
N GLY A 131 -30.37 22.26 18.15
CA GLY A 131 -31.78 21.87 18.28
C GLY A 131 -32.27 20.84 17.25
N LYS A 132 -31.42 20.39 16.31
CA LYS A 132 -31.81 19.47 15.25
C LYS A 132 -31.95 18.04 15.77
N LEU A 133 -33.11 17.43 15.54
CA LEU A 133 -33.35 16.02 15.84
C LEU A 133 -32.70 15.11 14.79
N LYS A 134 -31.74 14.28 15.20
CA LYS A 134 -31.12 13.27 14.34
C LYS A 134 -32.10 12.11 14.06
N LYS A 135 -32.26 11.71 12.80
CA LYS A 135 -33.03 10.51 12.40
C LYS A 135 -32.40 9.24 12.99
N CYS A 136 -33.23 8.21 13.20
CA CYS A 136 -32.77 6.89 13.63
C CYS A 136 -31.84 6.28 12.57
N PHE A 137 -30.63 5.86 12.97
CA PHE A 137 -29.65 5.28 12.05
C PHE A 137 -30.04 3.91 11.48
N TYR A 138 -31.08 3.28 12.04
CA TYR A 138 -31.52 1.95 11.63
C TYR A 138 -32.67 2.02 10.63
N CYS A 139 -33.76 2.72 10.96
CA CYS A 139 -34.92 2.81 10.05
C CYS A 139 -34.92 4.04 9.14
N ASP A 140 -34.20 5.11 9.48
CA ASP A 140 -34.18 6.41 8.78
C ASP A 140 -35.57 7.09 8.57
N LYS A 141 -36.61 6.56 9.24
CA LYS A 141 -38.00 7.05 9.14
C LYS A 141 -38.31 8.13 10.17
N ASN A 142 -38.01 7.87 11.44
CA ASN A 142 -38.35 8.74 12.56
C ASN A 142 -37.09 9.31 13.24
N PRO A 143 -37.21 10.44 13.98
CA PRO A 143 -36.17 10.85 14.91
C PRO A 143 -35.76 9.71 15.86
N ALA A 144 -34.46 9.56 16.12
CA ALA A 144 -33.94 8.49 16.97
C ALA A 144 -34.59 8.49 18.37
N LEU A 145 -34.88 9.68 18.90
CA LEU A 145 -35.58 9.88 20.17
C LEU A 145 -36.99 9.25 20.17
N VAL A 146 -37.71 9.35 19.05
CA VAL A 146 -39.06 8.78 18.91
C VAL A 146 -38.98 7.25 18.85
N CYS A 147 -38.06 6.69 18.06
CA CYS A 147 -37.85 5.25 18.01
C CYS A 147 -37.46 4.67 19.37
N MET A 148 -36.64 5.38 20.14
CA MET A 148 -36.21 4.97 21.47
C MET A 148 -37.37 5.00 22.47
N ARG A 149 -38.20 6.05 22.46
CA ARG A 149 -39.38 6.15 23.32
C ARG A 149 -40.40 5.05 23.03
N ASN A 150 -40.59 4.74 21.76
CA ASN A 150 -41.57 3.75 21.32
C ASN A 150 -41.02 2.31 21.31
N ASN A 151 -39.77 2.08 21.73
CA ASN A 151 -39.08 0.79 21.63
C ASN A 151 -39.22 0.15 20.23
N THR A 152 -39.17 0.97 19.17
CA THR A 152 -39.42 0.52 17.79
C THR A 152 -38.40 -0.50 17.31
N HIS A 153 -37.19 -0.50 17.89
CA HIS A 153 -36.11 -1.43 17.59
C HIS A 153 -35.52 -1.95 18.89
N THR A 154 -35.16 -3.22 18.91
CA THR A 154 -34.42 -3.82 20.02
C THR A 154 -32.98 -3.33 20.04
N ALA A 155 -32.36 -3.33 21.23
CA ALA A 155 -30.96 -2.96 21.33
C ALA A 155 -30.03 -3.94 20.59
N GLU A 156 -30.47 -5.19 20.37
CA GLU A 156 -29.71 -6.19 19.63
C GLU A 156 -29.71 -5.92 18.12
N GLU A 157 -30.86 -5.63 17.52
CA GLU A 157 -30.96 -5.27 16.09
C GLU A 157 -30.08 -4.06 15.76
N LEU A 158 -30.16 -3.01 16.60
CA LEU A 158 -29.36 -1.80 16.45
C LEU A 158 -27.86 -2.11 16.54
N ARG A 159 -27.45 -2.99 17.47
CA ARG A 159 -26.04 -3.40 17.63
C ARG A 159 -25.55 -4.21 16.43
N GLN A 160 -26.31 -5.21 15.99
CA GLN A 160 -25.92 -6.03 14.84
C GLN A 160 -25.76 -5.18 13.58
N TYR A 161 -26.69 -4.27 13.34
CA TYR A 161 -26.61 -3.31 12.23
C TYR A 161 -25.36 -2.41 12.35
N GLN A 162 -25.15 -1.79 13.51
CA GLN A 162 -24.01 -0.90 13.74
C GLN A 162 -22.67 -1.63 13.58
N ARG A 163 -22.52 -2.83 14.18
CA ARG A 163 -21.29 -3.64 14.06
C ARG A 163 -20.99 -4.00 12.61
N LYS A 164 -22.00 -4.46 11.85
CA LYS A 164 -21.84 -4.78 10.43
C LYS A 164 -21.37 -3.57 9.63
N LYS A 165 -21.98 -2.40 9.85
CA LYS A 165 -21.61 -1.16 9.15
C LYS A 165 -20.20 -0.66 9.53
N ILE A 166 -19.84 -0.72 10.81
CA ILE A 166 -18.48 -0.35 11.26
C ILE A 166 -17.43 -1.30 10.69
N GLN A 167 -17.68 -2.62 10.70
CA GLN A 167 -16.76 -3.60 10.13
C GLN A 167 -16.56 -3.39 8.63
N GLN A 168 -17.64 -3.18 7.88
CA GLN A 168 -17.57 -2.87 6.44
C GLN A 168 -16.77 -1.59 6.19
N TYR A 169 -17.01 -0.54 6.98
CA TYR A 169 -16.29 0.73 6.88
C TYR A 169 -14.79 0.57 7.15
N LEU A 170 -14.42 -0.09 8.25
CA LEU A 170 -13.03 -0.30 8.62
C LEU A 170 -12.30 -1.19 7.59
N TYR A 171 -12.97 -2.21 7.08
CA TYR A 171 -12.41 -3.07 6.04
C TYR A 171 -12.18 -2.32 4.73
N ALA A 172 -13.16 -1.56 4.24
CA ALA A 172 -12.98 -0.72 3.04
C ALA A 172 -11.85 0.30 3.21
N LYS A 173 -11.70 0.85 4.41
CA LYS A 173 -10.61 1.77 4.72
C LYS A 173 -9.25 1.09 4.76
N PHE A 174 -9.17 -0.11 5.34
CA PHE A 174 -7.99 -0.96 5.31
C PHE A 174 -7.58 -1.26 3.86
N GLN A 175 -8.50 -1.71 3.01
CA GLN A 175 -8.25 -1.97 1.60
C GLN A 175 -7.66 -0.74 0.89
N ASN A 176 -8.32 0.42 1.01
CA ASN A 176 -7.86 1.66 0.40
C ASN A 176 -6.47 2.09 0.90
N LYS A 177 -6.19 1.94 2.20
CA LYS A 177 -4.88 2.27 2.77
C LYS A 177 -3.80 1.33 2.25
N LEU A 178 -4.10 0.03 2.16
CA LEU A 178 -3.16 -0.96 1.64
C LEU A 178 -2.87 -0.74 0.16
N ILE A 179 -3.90 -0.54 -0.66
CA ILE A 179 -3.76 -0.27 -2.10
C ILE A 179 -2.84 0.93 -2.34
N LYS A 180 -3.11 2.07 -1.72
CA LYS A 180 -2.26 3.28 -1.85
C LYS A 180 -0.83 3.04 -1.40
N LYS A 181 -0.63 2.23 -0.37
CA LYS A 181 0.70 1.87 0.15
C LYS A 181 1.46 1.02 -0.86
N LEU A 182 0.81 0.00 -1.43
CA LEU A 182 1.40 -0.89 -2.43
C LEU A 182 1.69 -0.17 -3.74
N HIS A 183 0.81 0.72 -4.19
CA HIS A 183 1.07 1.64 -5.29
C HIS A 183 2.36 2.42 -5.05
N SER A 184 2.45 3.10 -3.89
CA SER A 184 3.63 3.90 -3.57
C SER A 184 4.90 3.04 -3.50
N ILE A 185 4.82 1.81 -2.98
CA ILE A 185 5.96 0.89 -2.96
C ILE A 185 6.36 0.48 -4.38
N ALA A 186 5.41 0.09 -5.23
CA ALA A 186 5.68 -0.30 -6.62
C ALA A 186 6.32 0.83 -7.42
N LEU A 187 5.76 2.05 -7.33
CA LEU A 187 6.33 3.24 -7.97
C LEU A 187 7.75 3.52 -7.45
N GLN A 188 7.96 3.50 -6.13
CA GLN A 188 9.29 3.68 -5.55
C GLN A 188 10.28 2.63 -6.04
N SER A 189 9.87 1.37 -6.18
CA SER A 189 10.75 0.30 -6.66
C SER A 189 11.25 0.54 -8.08
N ILE A 190 10.37 1.00 -8.98
CA ILE A 190 10.72 1.34 -10.36
C ILE A 190 11.63 2.57 -10.39
N LEU A 191 11.32 3.59 -9.57
CA LEU A 191 12.13 4.81 -9.50
C LEU A 191 13.53 4.54 -8.91
N TYR A 192 13.65 3.63 -7.95
CA TYR A 192 14.93 3.21 -7.40
C TYR A 192 15.77 2.42 -8.42
N GLU A 193 15.13 1.63 -9.27
CA GLU A 193 15.78 0.92 -10.36
C GLU A 193 16.34 1.89 -11.42
N ILE A 194 15.56 2.88 -11.85
CA ILE A 194 15.98 3.81 -12.93
C ILE A 194 17.01 4.85 -12.47
N THR A 195 16.99 5.21 -11.19
CA THR A 195 17.94 6.17 -10.61
C THR A 195 19.27 5.52 -10.18
N LEU A 196 19.41 4.20 -10.34
CA LEU A 196 20.68 3.52 -10.09
C LEU A 196 21.69 3.90 -11.18
N THR A 197 22.79 4.52 -10.78
CA THR A 197 23.84 5.00 -11.70
C THR A 197 25.22 4.66 -11.14
N PRO A 198 26.14 4.12 -11.97
CA PRO A 198 25.91 3.62 -13.33
C PRO A 198 25.06 2.33 -13.32
N LYS A 199 24.29 2.09 -14.38
CA LYS A 199 23.52 0.84 -14.58
C LYS A 199 24.03 0.10 -15.82
N PRO A 200 24.75 -1.04 -15.65
CA PRO A 200 25.49 -1.63 -16.75
C PRO A 200 24.60 -2.01 -17.94
N GLY A 201 24.78 -1.31 -19.07
CA GLY A 201 24.06 -1.58 -20.32
C GLY A 201 22.60 -1.12 -20.38
N LEU A 202 22.07 -0.59 -19.28
CA LEU A 202 20.68 -0.15 -19.16
C LEU A 202 20.59 1.37 -19.17
N VAL A 203 19.37 1.89 -19.36
CA VAL A 203 19.09 3.32 -19.17
C VAL A 203 19.25 3.68 -17.70
N ASP A 204 20.00 4.72 -17.38
CA ASP A 204 20.12 5.32 -16.06
C ASP A 204 20.06 6.86 -16.14
N THR A 205 20.40 7.57 -15.06
CA THR A 205 20.34 9.04 -15.05
C THR A 205 21.37 9.71 -15.97
N ASN A 206 22.45 9.02 -16.31
CA ASN A 206 23.61 9.60 -17.01
C ASN A 206 23.79 9.00 -18.42
N SER A 207 23.09 7.92 -18.77
CA SER A 207 23.32 7.14 -19.98
C SER A 207 22.06 6.40 -20.43
N SER A 208 21.85 6.29 -21.75
CA SER A 208 20.90 5.34 -22.34
C SER A 208 21.41 3.89 -22.32
N GLY A 209 22.60 3.63 -21.78
CA GLY A 209 23.22 2.31 -21.81
C GLY A 209 23.43 1.81 -23.23
N ALA A 210 22.98 0.58 -23.49
CA ALA A 210 23.00 -0.05 -24.82
C ALA A 210 21.75 0.26 -25.67
N HIS A 211 20.93 1.23 -25.27
CA HIS A 211 19.73 1.64 -26.00
C HIS A 211 19.99 2.89 -26.84
N THR A 212 19.30 2.98 -27.97
CA THR A 212 19.29 4.15 -28.86
C THR A 212 17.89 4.73 -29.05
N ASP A 213 16.87 3.97 -28.63
CA ASP A 213 15.44 4.21 -28.76
C ASP A 213 14.81 4.80 -27.48
N MET A 214 15.51 4.72 -26.35
CA MET A 214 15.02 5.22 -25.06
C MET A 214 16.12 5.91 -24.25
N ASN A 215 15.70 6.79 -23.33
CA ASN A 215 16.57 7.48 -22.38
C ASN A 215 15.84 7.64 -21.04
N PHE A 216 16.51 8.28 -20.08
CA PHE A 216 15.96 8.52 -18.74
C PHE A 216 14.58 9.19 -18.77
N GLN A 217 14.41 10.24 -19.59
CA GLN A 217 13.14 10.96 -19.68
C GLN A 217 12.02 10.08 -20.23
N SER A 218 12.29 9.32 -21.31
CA SER A 218 11.30 8.37 -21.86
C SER A 218 10.88 7.33 -20.81
N PHE A 219 11.80 6.90 -19.93
CA PHE A 219 11.49 5.98 -18.84
C PHE A 219 10.66 6.63 -17.72
N VAL A 220 10.95 7.88 -17.38
CA VAL A 220 10.13 8.66 -16.43
C VAL A 220 8.71 8.85 -16.97
N ASP A 221 8.57 9.24 -18.23
CA ASP A 221 7.28 9.44 -18.89
C ASP A 221 6.48 8.13 -18.96
N SER A 222 7.14 7.03 -19.34
CA SER A 222 6.59 5.67 -19.29
C SER A 222 6.11 5.30 -17.89
N THR A 223 6.94 5.53 -16.87
CA THR A 223 6.61 5.21 -15.46
C THR A 223 5.40 6.00 -14.99
N ALA A 224 5.33 7.28 -15.33
CA ALA A 224 4.19 8.14 -15.00
C ALA A 224 2.90 7.60 -15.66
N ALA A 225 2.96 7.23 -16.94
CA ALA A 225 1.82 6.68 -17.67
C ALA A 225 1.31 5.35 -17.10
N ILE A 226 2.19 4.43 -16.69
CA ILE A 226 1.75 3.11 -16.20
C ILE A 226 1.38 3.12 -14.71
N SER A 227 1.98 4.00 -13.90
CA SER A 227 1.81 3.96 -12.44
C SER A 227 0.37 4.23 -11.96
N VAL A 228 -0.42 4.96 -12.74
CA VAL A 228 -1.83 5.26 -12.42
C VAL A 228 -2.70 4.00 -12.32
N TYR A 229 -2.28 2.90 -12.96
CA TYR A 229 -2.98 1.61 -12.95
C TYR A 229 -2.64 0.72 -11.75
N PHE A 230 -1.62 1.07 -10.95
CA PHE A 230 -1.21 0.21 -9.83
C PHE A 230 -2.31 0.04 -8.77
N ASP A 231 -3.15 1.06 -8.59
CA ASP A 231 -4.32 0.96 -7.70
C ASP A 231 -5.34 -0.07 -8.20
N GLU A 232 -5.53 -0.16 -9.52
CA GLU A 232 -6.46 -1.09 -10.16
C GLU A 232 -5.95 -2.52 -10.04
N LEU A 233 -4.67 -2.74 -10.36
CA LEU A 233 -4.00 -4.03 -10.20
C LEU A 233 -4.05 -4.54 -8.74
N ALA A 234 -3.81 -3.67 -7.77
CA ALA A 234 -3.89 -4.03 -6.36
C ALA A 234 -5.33 -4.31 -5.89
N LYS A 235 -6.36 -3.72 -6.51
CA LYS A 235 -7.77 -4.02 -6.17
C LYS A 235 -8.16 -5.45 -6.54
N ILE A 236 -7.57 -6.00 -7.60
CA ILE A 236 -7.88 -7.35 -8.11
C ILE A 236 -7.79 -8.43 -7.03
N GLY A 237 -6.74 -8.43 -6.21
CA GLY A 237 -6.58 -9.44 -5.16
C GLY A 237 -7.65 -9.39 -4.06
N PHE A 238 -8.36 -8.27 -3.93
CA PHE A 238 -9.49 -8.15 -3.02
C PHE A 238 -10.82 -8.65 -3.59
N THR A 239 -10.97 -8.72 -4.91
CA THR A 239 -12.24 -9.03 -5.58
C THR A 239 -12.32 -10.46 -6.11
N ILE A 240 -11.18 -11.08 -6.40
CA ILE A 240 -11.09 -12.41 -7.00
C ILE A 240 -11.16 -13.51 -5.93
N GLU A 241 -11.76 -14.66 -6.24
CA GLU A 241 -11.86 -15.77 -5.29
C GLU A 241 -10.75 -16.83 -5.40
N SER A 242 -10.23 -17.08 -6.59
CA SER A 242 -9.18 -18.07 -6.87
C SER A 242 -7.94 -17.46 -7.55
N GLU A 243 -6.77 -18.03 -7.29
CA GLU A 243 -5.49 -17.65 -7.88
C GLU A 243 -5.53 -17.69 -9.42
N SER A 244 -6.24 -18.65 -10.03
CA SER A 244 -6.30 -18.83 -11.49
C SER A 244 -6.98 -17.66 -12.22
N GLU A 245 -7.83 -16.91 -11.54
CA GLU A 245 -8.53 -15.75 -12.11
C GLU A 245 -7.66 -14.49 -12.12
N ILE A 246 -6.57 -14.45 -11.33
CA ILE A 246 -5.72 -13.27 -11.19
C ILE A 246 -5.09 -12.90 -12.54
N LEU A 247 -4.48 -13.86 -13.23
CA LEU A 247 -3.73 -13.61 -14.45
C LEU A 247 -4.61 -13.07 -15.60
N PRO A 248 -5.80 -13.65 -15.90
CA PRO A 248 -6.73 -13.04 -16.86
C PRO A 248 -7.13 -11.61 -16.50
N ALA A 249 -7.45 -11.32 -15.24
CA ALA A 249 -7.90 -10.00 -14.82
C ALA A 249 -6.81 -8.92 -14.92
N ILE A 250 -5.58 -9.22 -14.51
CA ILE A 250 -4.48 -8.26 -14.65
C ILE A 250 -4.02 -8.09 -16.10
N ARG A 251 -4.23 -9.08 -16.97
CA ARG A 251 -3.88 -8.99 -18.40
C ARG A 251 -4.72 -7.94 -19.12
N GLU A 252 -6.01 -7.84 -18.81
CA GLU A 252 -6.88 -6.81 -19.39
C GLU A 252 -6.35 -5.40 -19.09
N ILE A 253 -6.00 -5.15 -17.82
CA ILE A 253 -5.39 -3.89 -17.38
C ILE A 253 -4.00 -3.70 -18.02
N GLY A 254 -3.19 -4.76 -18.05
CA GLY A 254 -1.84 -4.74 -18.60
C GLY A 254 -1.80 -4.37 -20.09
N LEU A 255 -2.76 -4.84 -20.89
CA LEU A 255 -2.88 -4.45 -22.30
C LEU A 255 -3.13 -2.95 -22.47
N GLN A 256 -3.94 -2.36 -21.59
CA GLN A 256 -4.18 -0.92 -21.59
C GLN A 256 -2.92 -0.16 -21.14
N MET A 257 -2.23 -0.63 -20.11
CA MET A 257 -0.94 -0.07 -19.67
C MET A 257 0.10 -0.10 -20.78
N GLU A 258 0.20 -1.20 -21.54
CA GLU A 258 1.10 -1.30 -22.69
C GLU A 258 0.75 -0.29 -23.77
N LYS A 259 -0.54 -0.13 -24.10
CA LYS A 259 -0.99 0.86 -25.09
C LYS A 259 -0.61 2.28 -24.69
N ASP A 260 -0.81 2.65 -23.43
CA ASP A 260 -0.50 4.01 -22.96
C ASP A 260 1.00 4.25 -22.82
N MET A 261 1.76 3.23 -22.41
CA MET A 261 3.22 3.22 -22.49
C MET A 261 3.68 3.47 -23.92
N PHE A 262 3.24 2.67 -24.89
CA PHE A 262 3.64 2.84 -26.29
C PHE A 262 3.21 4.20 -26.87
N SER A 263 2.06 4.73 -26.46
CA SER A 263 1.60 6.04 -26.89
C SER A 263 2.56 7.14 -26.42
N ILE A 264 2.96 7.15 -25.15
CA ILE A 264 3.82 8.21 -24.59
C ILE A 264 5.29 8.05 -25.02
N THR A 265 5.73 6.82 -25.30
CA THR A 265 7.12 6.52 -25.72
C THR A 265 7.29 6.44 -27.23
N HIS A 266 6.29 6.87 -28.01
CA HIS A 266 6.32 6.84 -29.48
C HIS A 266 6.64 5.46 -30.07
N GLY A 267 6.04 4.40 -29.49
CA GLY A 267 6.17 3.02 -29.95
C GLY A 267 7.34 2.26 -29.34
N VAL A 268 8.10 2.86 -28.41
CA VAL A 268 9.27 2.22 -27.80
C VAL A 268 8.87 1.37 -26.58
N ASN A 269 9.26 0.10 -26.58
CA ASN A 269 9.04 -0.80 -25.45
C ASN A 269 9.97 -0.46 -24.27
N THR A 270 9.49 0.39 -23.37
CA THR A 270 10.31 0.92 -22.27
C THR A 270 10.20 0.06 -21.00
N GLN A 271 9.02 -0.51 -20.71
CA GLN A 271 8.72 -1.16 -19.43
C GLN A 271 7.72 -2.34 -19.50
N LYS A 272 7.57 -3.02 -20.65
CA LYS A 272 6.60 -4.13 -20.77
C LYS A 272 6.82 -5.27 -19.76
N GLY A 273 8.07 -5.59 -19.45
CA GLY A 273 8.41 -6.60 -18.43
C GLY A 273 7.95 -6.18 -17.02
N ILE A 274 8.18 -4.91 -16.64
CA ILE A 274 7.66 -4.32 -15.39
C ILE A 274 6.14 -4.37 -15.33
N ILE A 275 5.41 -4.02 -16.39
CA ILE A 275 3.94 -4.05 -16.42
C ILE A 275 3.45 -5.46 -16.01
N PHE A 276 4.01 -6.49 -16.63
CA PHE A 276 3.67 -7.87 -16.36
C PHE A 276 4.01 -8.30 -14.91
N LEU A 277 5.27 -8.12 -14.51
CA LEU A 277 5.75 -8.59 -13.21
C LEU A 277 5.11 -7.84 -12.04
N MET A 278 5.02 -6.51 -12.12
CA MET A 278 4.46 -5.68 -11.07
C MET A 278 2.94 -5.90 -10.93
N GLY A 279 2.24 -6.12 -12.05
CA GLY A 279 0.82 -6.50 -12.04
C GLY A 279 0.55 -7.77 -11.24
N ILE A 280 1.35 -8.83 -11.48
CA ILE A 280 1.27 -10.08 -10.72
C ILE A 280 1.56 -9.82 -9.23
N CYS A 281 2.62 -9.07 -8.94
CA CYS A 281 3.04 -8.80 -7.56
C CYS A 281 1.96 -8.06 -6.76
N LEU A 282 1.38 -7.00 -7.32
CA LEU A 282 0.34 -6.19 -6.65
C LEU A 282 -0.94 -7.00 -6.38
N ALA A 283 -1.41 -7.77 -7.36
CA ALA A 283 -2.61 -8.59 -7.21
C ALA A 283 -2.39 -9.75 -6.24
N ALA A 284 -1.24 -10.46 -6.34
CA ALA A 284 -0.91 -11.56 -5.44
C ALA A 284 -0.75 -11.08 -3.98
N THR A 285 -0.05 -9.97 -3.75
CA THR A 285 0.15 -9.42 -2.40
C THR A 285 -1.18 -9.11 -1.70
N THR A 286 -2.13 -8.46 -2.39
CA THR A 286 -3.44 -8.15 -1.81
C THR A 286 -4.33 -9.37 -1.65
N PHE A 287 -4.26 -10.34 -2.57
CA PHE A 287 -4.95 -11.63 -2.46
C PHE A 287 -4.54 -12.39 -1.20
N ILE A 288 -3.23 -12.50 -0.96
CA ILE A 288 -2.66 -13.15 0.23
C ILE A 288 -3.10 -12.43 1.50
N ILE A 289 -2.94 -11.10 1.56
CA ILE A 289 -3.31 -10.32 2.75
C ILE A 289 -4.82 -10.44 3.03
N ARG A 290 -5.68 -10.52 2.01
CA ARG A 290 -7.11 -10.76 2.21
C ARG A 290 -7.38 -12.14 2.81
N LYS A 291 -6.77 -13.21 2.26
CA LYS A 291 -7.03 -14.60 2.69
C LYS A 291 -6.37 -14.92 4.04
N GLU A 292 -5.15 -14.43 4.28
CA GLU A 292 -4.30 -14.82 5.41
C GLU A 292 -4.13 -13.72 6.47
N LYS A 293 -4.70 -12.52 6.26
CA LYS A 293 -4.60 -11.32 7.12
C LYS A 293 -3.21 -10.71 7.27
N GLN A 294 -2.18 -11.36 6.72
CA GLN A 294 -0.80 -10.92 6.72
C GLN A 294 -0.10 -11.36 5.43
N PHE A 295 1.00 -10.70 5.10
CA PHE A 295 1.85 -11.11 3.98
C PHE A 295 2.92 -12.09 4.48
N SER A 296 3.20 -13.14 3.70
CA SER A 296 4.36 -14.01 3.91
C SER A 296 5.02 -14.32 2.57
N LEU A 297 6.36 -14.45 2.58
CA LEU A 297 7.11 -14.75 1.37
C LEU A 297 6.80 -16.16 0.83
N HIS A 298 6.54 -17.11 1.72
CA HIS A 298 6.13 -18.47 1.36
C HIS A 298 4.78 -18.48 0.64
N SER A 299 3.77 -17.81 1.19
CA SER A 299 2.46 -17.68 0.56
C SER A 299 2.55 -16.93 -0.77
N PHE A 300 3.43 -15.92 -0.85
CA PHE A 300 3.70 -15.19 -2.08
C PHE A 300 4.25 -16.09 -3.18
N GLN A 301 5.31 -16.86 -2.89
CA GLN A 301 5.90 -17.79 -3.85
C GLN A 301 4.85 -18.79 -4.36
N LYS A 302 4.11 -19.42 -3.44
CA LYS A 302 3.07 -20.40 -3.78
C LYS A 302 1.97 -19.78 -4.64
N THR A 303 1.49 -18.60 -4.27
CA THR A 303 0.41 -17.89 -5.01
C THR A 303 0.88 -17.52 -6.40
N VAL A 304 2.06 -16.91 -6.54
CA VAL A 304 2.59 -16.49 -7.85
C VAL A 304 2.81 -17.69 -8.76
N SER A 305 3.35 -18.80 -8.25
CA SER A 305 3.47 -20.04 -9.03
C SER A 305 2.12 -20.58 -9.48
N ALA A 306 1.11 -20.59 -8.59
CA ALA A 306 -0.23 -21.07 -8.93
C ALA A 306 -0.92 -20.19 -9.99
N VAL A 307 -0.80 -18.86 -9.88
CA VAL A 307 -1.33 -17.88 -10.85
C VAL A 307 -0.75 -18.10 -12.26
N ASN A 308 0.52 -18.54 -12.34
CA ASN A 308 1.28 -18.63 -13.58
C ASN A 308 1.56 -20.08 -14.01
N GLN A 309 0.86 -21.05 -13.46
CA GLN A 309 1.09 -22.46 -13.75
C GLN A 309 0.88 -22.75 -15.24
N GLY A 310 1.90 -23.29 -15.91
CA GLY A 310 1.85 -23.65 -17.33
C GLY A 310 1.99 -22.46 -18.28
N ILE A 311 2.28 -21.24 -17.78
CA ILE A 311 2.38 -20.05 -18.64
C ILE A 311 3.50 -20.19 -19.67
N THR A 312 4.63 -20.81 -19.30
CA THR A 312 5.76 -21.02 -20.22
C THR A 312 5.35 -21.98 -21.34
N GLU A 313 4.66 -23.08 -21.01
CA GLU A 313 4.18 -24.03 -22.02
C GLU A 313 3.11 -23.40 -22.92
N GLN A 314 2.12 -22.73 -22.33
CA GLN A 314 1.03 -22.14 -23.09
C GLN A 314 1.52 -21.02 -24.00
N GLU A 315 2.27 -20.05 -23.47
CA GLU A 315 2.63 -18.86 -24.24
C GLU A 315 3.87 -19.04 -25.11
N LEU A 316 4.89 -19.78 -24.66
CA LEU A 316 6.14 -19.90 -25.41
C LEU A 316 6.15 -21.09 -26.37
N ILE A 317 5.34 -22.13 -26.11
CA ILE A 317 5.25 -23.31 -26.99
C ILE A 317 3.99 -23.26 -27.85
N LYS A 318 2.80 -23.07 -27.27
CA LYS A 318 1.53 -23.18 -28.00
C LYS A 318 1.16 -21.92 -28.78
N PHE A 319 1.38 -20.73 -28.22
CA PHE A 319 1.06 -19.43 -28.86
C PHE A 319 2.31 -18.72 -29.42
N ASN A 320 3.17 -19.45 -30.13
CA ASN A 320 4.48 -18.98 -30.61
C ASN A 320 4.37 -17.88 -31.70
N ASN A 321 4.01 -16.66 -31.28
CA ASN A 321 3.91 -15.49 -32.16
C ASN A 321 5.28 -14.82 -32.42
N LYS A 322 6.37 -15.30 -31.80
CA LYS A 322 7.77 -14.79 -31.90
C LYS A 322 7.87 -13.26 -31.85
N SER A 323 7.08 -12.66 -30.97
CA SER A 323 6.90 -11.21 -30.92
C SER A 323 7.80 -10.52 -29.89
N SER A 324 8.32 -11.27 -28.91
CA SER A 324 9.20 -10.76 -27.86
C SER A 324 10.59 -11.44 -27.87
N HIS A 325 11.61 -10.74 -27.35
CA HIS A 325 12.96 -11.31 -27.18
C HIS A 325 12.93 -12.63 -26.41
N GLY A 326 12.07 -12.74 -25.39
CA GLY A 326 11.90 -13.96 -24.60
C GLY A 326 11.37 -15.14 -25.41
N GLU A 327 10.35 -14.92 -26.24
CA GLU A 327 9.79 -15.96 -27.14
C GLU A 327 10.83 -16.42 -28.17
N ILE A 328 11.58 -15.47 -28.76
CA ILE A 328 12.66 -15.77 -29.71
C ILE A 328 13.74 -16.62 -29.03
N CYS A 329 14.23 -16.19 -27.86
CA CYS A 329 15.26 -16.92 -27.13
C CYS A 329 14.81 -18.32 -26.71
N PHE A 330 13.58 -18.46 -26.22
CA PHE A 330 13.02 -19.75 -25.83
C PHE A 330 12.94 -20.70 -27.04
N SER A 331 12.41 -20.22 -28.16
CA SER A 331 12.31 -20.99 -29.40
C SER A 331 13.68 -21.39 -29.96
N GLN A 332 14.71 -20.55 -29.79
CA GLN A 332 16.03 -20.77 -30.38
C GLN A 332 16.96 -21.60 -29.49
N TYR A 333 16.86 -21.44 -28.16
CA TYR A 333 17.85 -21.97 -27.21
C TYR A 333 17.27 -22.94 -26.17
N GLY A 334 15.94 -23.12 -26.12
CA GLY A 334 15.26 -24.16 -25.33
C GLY A 334 14.75 -23.74 -23.95
N ASN A 335 14.19 -24.71 -23.24
CA ASN A 335 13.32 -24.52 -22.06
C ASN A 335 13.97 -23.79 -20.87
N GLN A 336 15.30 -23.80 -20.76
CA GLN A 336 16.00 -23.08 -19.69
C GLN A 336 16.04 -21.54 -19.87
N TYR A 337 15.51 -21.02 -20.99
CA TYR A 337 15.51 -19.61 -21.34
C TYR A 337 14.08 -19.04 -21.42
N GLY A 338 13.23 -19.40 -20.46
CA GLY A 338 11.86 -18.86 -20.36
C GLY A 338 11.79 -17.43 -19.81
N GLY A 339 12.93 -16.85 -19.39
CA GLY A 339 13.04 -15.47 -18.93
C GLY A 339 12.09 -15.15 -17.77
N ILE A 340 11.51 -13.96 -17.77
CA ILE A 340 10.61 -13.49 -16.71
C ILE A 340 9.33 -14.34 -16.56
N ARG A 341 8.90 -15.07 -17.60
CA ARG A 341 7.76 -16.00 -17.53
C ARG A 341 8.09 -17.24 -16.70
N GLN A 342 9.29 -17.79 -16.91
CA GLN A 342 9.78 -18.90 -16.09
C GLN A 342 10.05 -18.45 -14.64
N GLU A 343 10.51 -17.21 -14.43
CA GLU A 343 10.63 -16.65 -13.09
C GLU A 343 9.27 -16.64 -12.37
N VAL A 344 8.20 -16.10 -12.97
CA VAL A 344 6.89 -16.08 -12.30
C VAL A 344 6.28 -17.47 -12.13
N GLU A 345 6.44 -18.37 -13.11
CA GLU A 345 5.95 -19.75 -12.99
C GLU A 345 6.59 -20.48 -11.81
N LEU A 346 7.89 -20.28 -11.58
CA LEU A 346 8.64 -20.86 -10.48
C LEU A 346 8.56 -20.03 -9.18
N GLY A 347 7.78 -18.95 -9.17
CA GLY A 347 7.56 -18.12 -7.98
C GLY A 347 8.77 -17.24 -7.62
N PHE A 348 9.43 -16.66 -8.63
CA PHE A 348 10.58 -15.77 -8.54
C PHE A 348 11.83 -16.35 -7.82
N PRO A 349 12.37 -17.50 -8.26
CA PRO A 349 13.54 -18.10 -7.61
C PRO A 349 14.75 -17.16 -7.54
N THR A 350 14.99 -16.35 -8.57
CA THR A 350 16.12 -15.39 -8.55
C THR A 350 15.93 -14.33 -7.47
N VAL A 351 14.70 -13.82 -7.31
CA VAL A 351 14.41 -12.78 -6.31
C VAL A 351 14.45 -13.38 -4.91
N ILE A 352 13.71 -14.47 -4.68
CA ILE A 352 13.49 -15.05 -3.35
C ILE A 352 14.77 -15.66 -2.77
N ASN A 353 15.54 -16.39 -3.58
CA ASN A 353 16.69 -17.15 -3.08
C ASN A 353 18.01 -16.36 -3.11
N HIS A 354 18.09 -15.27 -3.87
CA HIS A 354 19.35 -14.57 -4.10
C HIS A 354 19.27 -13.07 -3.84
N ALA A 355 18.40 -12.35 -4.56
CA ALA A 355 18.37 -10.89 -4.51
C ALA A 355 17.83 -10.36 -3.17
N LEU A 356 16.72 -10.90 -2.70
CA LEU A 356 16.06 -10.45 -1.48
C LEU A 356 16.88 -10.75 -0.21
N PRO A 357 17.47 -11.95 -0.01
CA PRO A 357 18.40 -12.18 1.09
C PRO A 357 19.59 -11.21 1.07
N PHE A 358 20.10 -10.88 -0.12
CA PHE A 358 21.19 -9.93 -0.28
C PHE A 358 20.78 -8.52 0.17
N LEU A 359 19.63 -8.01 -0.27
CA LEU A 359 19.07 -6.72 0.17
C LEU A 359 18.81 -6.67 1.67
N LEU A 360 18.23 -7.74 2.24
CA LEU A 360 17.93 -7.83 3.67
C LEU A 360 19.20 -7.73 4.53
N ASN A 361 20.30 -8.35 4.09
CA ASN A 361 21.58 -8.31 4.79
C ASN A 361 22.33 -6.98 4.56
N SER A 362 22.15 -6.34 3.40
CA SER A 362 22.90 -5.13 3.02
C SER A 362 22.24 -3.81 3.45
N CYS A 363 21.00 -3.85 3.95
CA CYS A 363 20.22 -2.69 4.38
C CYS A 363 19.62 -2.91 5.78
N PRO A 364 20.44 -2.83 6.86
CA PRO A 364 20.01 -3.16 8.24
C PRO A 364 18.94 -2.20 8.79
N ASP A 365 19.00 -0.91 8.44
CA ASP A 365 18.08 0.12 8.98
C ASP A 365 16.78 0.28 8.20
N ASN A 366 16.44 -0.66 7.31
CA ASN A 366 15.32 -0.56 6.37
C ASN A 366 15.45 0.58 5.36
N ILE A 367 16.66 1.10 5.20
CA ILE A 367 17.00 2.21 4.32
C ILE A 367 17.72 1.65 3.09
N ILE A 368 17.10 1.77 1.93
CA ILE A 368 17.68 1.34 0.64
C ILE A 368 18.74 2.35 0.15
N TYR A 369 18.54 3.65 0.45
CA TYR A 369 19.47 4.74 0.16
C TYR A 369 19.82 5.47 1.45
N ASN A 370 21.07 5.38 1.89
CA ASN A 370 21.54 6.12 3.06
C ASN A 370 21.66 7.62 2.77
N SER A 371 21.95 8.43 3.80
CA SER A 371 22.12 9.89 3.68
C SER A 371 23.21 10.32 2.70
N ASN A 372 24.10 9.41 2.30
CA ASN A 372 25.16 9.67 1.32
C ASN A 372 24.72 9.32 -0.12
N ASN A 373 23.44 8.99 -0.34
CA ASN A 373 22.90 8.49 -1.60
C ASN A 373 23.67 7.28 -2.15
N ASP A 374 24.30 6.50 -1.28
CA ASP A 374 25.07 5.36 -1.70
C ASP A 374 24.12 4.24 -2.16
N ASN A 375 24.14 3.97 -3.46
CA ASN A 375 23.31 2.96 -4.12
C ASN A 375 24.03 1.61 -4.25
N ILE A 376 25.20 1.43 -3.59
CA ILE A 376 26.01 0.21 -3.69
C ILE A 376 25.22 -1.06 -3.36
N SER A 377 24.35 -1.07 -2.34
CA SER A 377 23.55 -2.26 -2.01
C SER A 377 22.56 -2.63 -3.13
N VAL A 378 21.95 -1.64 -3.77
CA VAL A 378 21.04 -1.85 -4.92
C VAL A 378 21.84 -2.31 -6.14
N TYR A 379 22.98 -1.68 -6.41
CA TYR A 379 23.87 -2.05 -7.50
C TYR A 379 24.41 -3.48 -7.35
N LYS A 380 24.87 -3.86 -6.15
CA LYS A 380 25.33 -5.22 -5.87
C LYS A 380 24.17 -6.22 -5.98
N THR A 381 22.95 -5.84 -5.58
CA THR A 381 21.76 -6.67 -5.85
C THR A 381 21.54 -6.87 -7.35
N LEU A 382 21.67 -5.83 -8.18
CA LEU A 382 21.59 -5.96 -9.64
C LEU A 382 22.64 -6.93 -10.18
N LEU A 383 23.91 -6.78 -9.78
CA LEU A 383 24.96 -7.72 -10.17
C LEU A 383 24.67 -9.14 -9.70
N LYS A 384 24.10 -9.31 -8.51
CA LYS A 384 23.71 -10.62 -7.98
C LYS A 384 22.64 -11.26 -8.84
N ILE A 385 21.62 -10.50 -9.26
CA ILE A 385 20.58 -10.95 -10.18
C ILE A 385 21.19 -11.33 -11.53
N ILE A 386 22.02 -10.47 -12.13
CA ILE A 386 22.66 -10.75 -13.43
C ILE A 386 23.52 -12.02 -13.34
N SER A 387 24.21 -12.25 -12.21
CA SER A 387 25.08 -13.42 -12.01
C SER A 387 24.36 -14.77 -12.00
N VAL A 388 23.06 -14.80 -11.70
CA VAL A 388 22.30 -16.05 -11.56
C VAL A 388 21.20 -16.19 -12.61
N SER A 389 20.57 -15.09 -13.04
CA SER A 389 19.41 -15.12 -13.95
C SER A 389 19.77 -15.50 -15.39
N ASN A 390 18.84 -16.16 -16.09
CA ASN A 390 18.95 -16.43 -17.52
C ASN A 390 18.29 -15.31 -18.33
N ASP A 391 18.84 -14.11 -18.24
CA ASP A 391 18.27 -12.92 -18.89
C ASP A 391 18.22 -13.04 -20.41
N THR A 392 17.00 -13.12 -20.94
CA THR A 392 16.75 -13.29 -22.38
C THR A 392 17.13 -12.07 -23.19
N ASN A 393 17.20 -10.86 -22.62
CA ASN A 393 17.67 -9.68 -23.34
C ASN A 393 19.17 -9.76 -23.65
N ILE A 394 19.97 -10.30 -22.73
CA ILE A 394 21.39 -10.56 -22.96
C ILE A 394 21.55 -11.63 -24.04
N ILE A 395 20.80 -12.73 -23.93
CA ILE A 395 20.89 -13.86 -24.87
C ILE A 395 20.47 -13.42 -26.28
N HIS A 396 19.39 -12.65 -26.41
CA HIS A 396 18.92 -12.15 -27.69
C HIS A 396 19.99 -11.30 -28.40
N ARG A 397 20.73 -10.47 -27.66
CA ARG A 397 21.75 -9.59 -28.24
C ARG A 397 23.10 -10.28 -28.47
N GLN A 398 23.51 -11.18 -27.58
CA GLN A 398 24.90 -11.67 -27.51
C GLN A 398 25.05 -13.19 -27.43
N GLY A 399 23.96 -13.93 -27.33
CA GLY A 399 23.93 -15.39 -27.25
C GLY A 399 24.33 -15.99 -25.89
N PRO A 400 24.17 -17.32 -25.73
CA PRO A 400 24.39 -18.01 -24.44
C PRO A 400 25.82 -17.97 -23.90
N SER A 401 26.83 -18.00 -24.78
CA SER A 401 28.24 -17.96 -24.38
C SER A 401 28.59 -16.63 -23.69
N SER A 402 28.07 -15.53 -24.22
CA SER A 402 28.25 -14.19 -23.64
C SER A 402 27.55 -14.07 -22.29
N LEU A 403 26.35 -14.64 -22.13
CA LEU A 403 25.66 -14.69 -20.84
C LEU A 403 26.54 -15.35 -19.76
N LYS A 404 27.17 -16.49 -20.06
CA LYS A 404 28.08 -17.17 -19.11
C LYS A 404 29.27 -16.28 -18.71
N LYS A 405 29.87 -15.57 -19.68
CA LYS A 405 30.96 -14.62 -19.42
C LYS A 405 30.50 -13.47 -18.53
N ILE A 406 29.34 -12.88 -18.83
CA ILE A 406 28.75 -11.77 -18.08
C ILE A 406 28.45 -12.18 -16.64
N LYS A 407 27.87 -13.38 -16.44
CA LYS A 407 27.64 -13.94 -15.09
C LYS A 407 28.93 -13.98 -14.28
N LYS A 408 30.02 -14.49 -14.89
CA LYS A 408 31.33 -14.56 -14.25
C LYS A 408 31.88 -13.17 -13.89
N MET A 409 31.83 -12.21 -14.82
CA MET A 409 32.27 -10.84 -14.57
C MET A 409 31.51 -10.20 -13.40
N CYS A 410 30.19 -10.41 -13.30
CA CYS A 410 29.40 -9.87 -12.20
C CYS A 410 29.78 -10.51 -10.84
N MET A 411 30.08 -11.81 -10.81
CA MET A 411 30.54 -12.49 -9.58
C MET A 411 31.91 -11.95 -9.13
N GLU A 412 32.86 -11.79 -10.05
CA GLU A 412 34.19 -11.25 -9.73
C GLU A 412 34.14 -9.82 -9.16
N ILE A 413 33.19 -9.00 -9.62
CA ILE A 413 32.99 -7.64 -9.09
C ILE A 413 32.31 -7.68 -7.72
N LEU A 414 31.37 -8.60 -7.49
CA LEU A 414 30.71 -8.76 -6.20
C LEU A 414 31.66 -9.18 -5.08
N GLU A 415 32.72 -9.93 -5.41
CA GLU A 415 33.74 -10.37 -4.47
C GLU A 415 34.75 -9.27 -4.10
N GLU A 416 34.75 -8.14 -4.84
CA GLU A 416 35.64 -7.02 -4.57
C GLU A 416 35.26 -6.29 -3.28
N LYS A 417 36.21 -6.25 -2.35
CA LYS A 417 36.02 -5.63 -1.02
C LYS A 417 36.60 -4.23 -0.95
N HIS A 418 37.55 -3.89 -1.82
CA HIS A 418 38.16 -2.57 -1.81
C HIS A 418 37.24 -1.55 -2.51
N PRO A 419 36.75 -0.49 -1.83
CA PRO A 419 35.76 0.43 -2.38
C PRO A 419 36.17 1.08 -3.71
N ASP A 420 37.41 1.57 -3.82
CA ASP A 420 37.88 2.23 -5.04
C ASP A 420 38.01 1.26 -6.23
N ILE A 421 38.50 0.05 -5.98
CA ILE A 421 38.60 -0.99 -7.02
C ILE A 421 37.20 -1.42 -7.45
N PHE A 422 36.26 -1.55 -6.51
CA PHE A 422 34.87 -1.85 -6.80
C PHE A 422 34.22 -0.78 -7.68
N ASN A 423 34.40 0.50 -7.34
CA ASN A 423 33.88 1.62 -8.11
C ASN A 423 34.47 1.66 -9.53
N ASN A 424 35.79 1.52 -9.66
CA ASN A 424 36.45 1.46 -10.98
C ASN A 424 35.94 0.28 -11.83
N LYS A 425 35.81 -0.90 -11.23
CA LYS A 425 35.25 -2.09 -11.91
C LYS A 425 33.79 -1.88 -12.32
N ARG A 426 33.00 -1.19 -11.50
CA ARG A 426 31.60 -0.84 -11.80
C ARG A 426 31.49 0.07 -13.03
N GLU A 427 32.25 1.16 -13.08
CA GLU A 427 32.24 2.06 -14.25
C GLU A 427 32.71 1.32 -15.51
N ALA A 428 33.80 0.56 -15.40
CA ALA A 428 34.33 -0.23 -16.51
C ALA A 428 33.34 -1.29 -17.02
N LEU A 429 32.55 -1.90 -16.13
CA LEU A 429 31.50 -2.84 -16.51
C LEU A 429 30.39 -2.15 -17.31
N ALA A 430 29.96 -0.96 -16.89
CA ALA A 430 28.94 -0.19 -17.58
C ALA A 430 29.38 0.19 -19.01
N ASP A 431 30.63 0.65 -19.16
CA ASP A 431 31.22 0.93 -20.46
C ASP A 431 31.34 -0.32 -21.33
N TYR A 432 31.77 -1.45 -20.75
CA TYR A 432 31.85 -2.72 -21.47
C TYR A 432 30.48 -3.12 -22.02
N PHE A 433 29.42 -3.02 -21.21
CA PHE A 433 28.07 -3.40 -21.62
C PHE A 433 27.56 -2.50 -22.74
N LYS A 434 27.75 -1.18 -22.61
CA LYS A 434 27.40 -0.20 -23.64
C LYS A 434 28.13 -0.49 -24.96
N LYS A 435 29.46 -0.66 -24.91
CA LYS A 435 30.30 -0.92 -26.10
C LYS A 435 29.92 -2.21 -26.82
N HIS A 436 29.53 -3.25 -26.09
CA HIS A 436 29.17 -4.54 -26.66
C HIS A 436 27.67 -4.71 -26.86
N ASN A 437 26.87 -3.64 -26.76
CA ASN A 437 25.42 -3.69 -26.93
C ASN A 437 24.75 -4.78 -26.05
N ILE A 438 25.14 -4.86 -24.78
CA ILE A 438 24.56 -5.76 -23.78
C ILE A 438 23.53 -4.97 -22.97
N SER A 439 22.32 -5.51 -22.83
CA SER A 439 21.27 -4.94 -21.96
C SER A 439 20.64 -6.04 -21.10
N PRO A 440 20.88 -6.06 -19.78
CA PRO A 440 20.26 -7.00 -18.84
C PRO A 440 18.85 -6.54 -18.40
N GLY A 441 17.94 -6.33 -19.35
CA GLY A 441 16.60 -5.79 -19.08
C GLY A 441 15.75 -6.67 -18.16
N GLY A 442 15.81 -8.00 -18.29
CA GLY A 442 15.06 -8.89 -17.40
C GLY A 442 15.59 -8.83 -15.96
N SER A 443 16.90 -8.62 -15.80
CA SER A 443 17.55 -8.45 -14.50
C SER A 443 17.15 -7.14 -13.83
N ALA A 444 17.01 -6.06 -14.61
CA ALA A 444 16.46 -4.79 -14.13
C ALA A 444 15.00 -4.94 -13.64
N ASP A 445 14.18 -5.66 -14.39
CA ASP A 445 12.80 -5.93 -13.98
C ASP A 445 12.76 -6.69 -12.64
N LEU A 446 13.59 -7.73 -12.50
CA LEU A 446 13.73 -8.49 -11.25
C LEU A 446 14.32 -7.65 -10.10
N LEU A 447 15.15 -6.63 -10.38
CA LEU A 447 15.62 -5.71 -9.35
C LEU A 447 14.46 -4.89 -8.79
N SER A 448 13.58 -4.37 -9.65
CA SER A 448 12.35 -3.68 -9.22
C SER A 448 11.47 -4.57 -8.33
N ILE A 449 11.28 -5.85 -8.71
CA ILE A 449 10.52 -6.80 -7.89
C ILE A 449 11.22 -7.10 -6.56
N SER A 450 12.55 -7.19 -6.56
CA SER A 450 13.34 -7.40 -5.34
C SER A 450 13.16 -6.24 -4.35
N ILE A 451 13.20 -5.00 -4.84
CA ILE A 451 12.98 -3.79 -4.04
C ILE A 451 11.52 -3.74 -3.54
N TYR A 452 10.55 -4.11 -4.38
CA TYR A 452 9.13 -4.18 -4.00
C TYR A 452 8.93 -5.15 -2.83
N LEU A 453 9.42 -6.38 -2.95
CA LEU A 453 9.27 -7.39 -1.90
C LEU A 453 10.03 -7.03 -0.62
N TYR A 454 11.23 -6.46 -0.73
CA TYR A 454 11.95 -5.93 0.41
C TYR A 454 11.11 -4.89 1.16
N LYS A 455 10.57 -3.90 0.45
CA LYS A 455 9.73 -2.85 1.04
C LYS A 455 8.44 -3.43 1.63
N VAL A 456 7.81 -4.39 0.96
CA VAL A 456 6.61 -5.09 1.47
C VAL A 456 6.93 -5.76 2.81
N LEU A 457 8.02 -6.52 2.90
CA LEU A 457 8.41 -7.22 4.13
C LEU A 457 8.78 -6.29 5.27
N LYS A 458 9.40 -5.14 4.99
CA LYS A 458 9.76 -4.13 6.01
C LYS A 458 8.61 -3.23 6.43
N THR A 459 7.46 -3.38 5.80
CA THR A 459 6.31 -2.53 5.99
C THR A 459 5.20 -3.32 6.70
N SER A 460 4.66 -2.82 7.81
CA SER A 460 3.47 -3.44 8.41
C SER A 460 2.29 -3.36 7.43
N MET A 461 1.74 -4.53 7.05
CA MET A 461 0.62 -4.71 6.12
C MET A 461 -0.55 -5.50 6.73
N ASN A 462 -0.56 -5.66 8.05
CA ASN A 462 -1.50 -6.53 8.73
C ASN A 462 -2.91 -5.93 8.76
N ASN A 463 -3.91 -6.79 8.58
CA ASN A 463 -5.29 -6.44 8.90
C ASN A 463 -5.51 -6.62 10.41
N GLU A 464 -5.63 -5.52 11.15
CA GLU A 464 -5.75 -5.52 12.62
C GLU A 464 -7.18 -5.75 13.13
N PHE A 465 -8.15 -5.95 12.23
CA PHE A 465 -9.59 -5.98 12.55
C PHE A 465 -10.24 -7.36 12.41
#